data_AF-A0A4Z0Z4C1-F1
#
_entry.id   AF-A0A4Z0Z4C1-F1
#
_cell.length_a   1.000
_cell.length_b   1.000
_cell.length_c   1.000
_cell.angle_alpha   90.00
_cell.angle_beta   90.00
_cell.angle_gamma   90.00
#
_symmetry.space_group_name_H-M   'P 1'
#
loop_
_entity.id
_entity.type
_entity.pdbx_description
1 polymer ?
#
loop_
_entity_poly.entity_id
_entity_poly.type
_entity_poly.pdbx_seq_one_letter_code
_entity_poly.pdbx_strand_id
1 'polypeptide(L)'
;MLSAILLITGAFVAWWSFNFISGLRHNIARAKSTGLPYYVVPVNPSNNIAQALGFIWIPIWKLLVPKKYWEEIVDVCENNWQHRKKFAPFAKMGENILIATPTSITLHTASPDVIHDITSRRDDFPKPLEYYGILAMFGRNIVTIEGALWRMHRKIISPSFNEKNSALVFRAAIDQAQGMTDHWLRTQENGTFKTVEHDTMSMALNIISYAGFGLRLSWPGQSLPDDADSKIARYASFEPPEGHTMTFSQSIGGLLHHLLPLLLTPKLILNHFPLQVFKEAKDARDNYDLYMQEFLQQKIQDVRRGDRGVGMDLMGSLVATSYQDKQAGSKAGIQLDDSEIIGNAFIMFLAGHETTANVMHFTMLELANNPAAQRRLQQDIDTILGRDSDPATWNYEEKVGVMQGSMLGAVMNETLRVLPPVVEVPKKSTPTKEQTIMIDGVRRTLPANTYLGLCVTGCQRNPRAWPARPSKITGAPDDLNDWVPERWFRPSLSEDEKQSDVPESEDFGGYAGPDTSASMFRPVQGSFIPFSEGPRSCIGRRLAIVEVLAALAYIFQKYSIENAVDDWASNDEVARMDQGQKETLYKKAVQRSRGVIETCETRITLKLHNGQFVPLSLVKRGEERFVDWFDS
;
A
#
# COMPACT_ATOMS: atom_id res chain seq x y z
N MET A 1 -31.37 32.55 31.11
CA MET A 1 -30.78 31.52 30.22
C MET A 1 -30.14 32.10 28.96
N LEU A 2 -30.83 32.93 28.16
CA LEU A 2 -30.25 33.53 26.94
C LEU A 2 -28.94 34.32 27.17
N SER A 3 -28.88 35.15 28.22
CA SER A 3 -27.68 35.94 28.57
C SER A 3 -26.48 35.07 28.97
N ALA A 4 -26.72 33.96 29.68
CA ALA A 4 -25.66 33.01 30.04
C ALA A 4 -25.15 32.24 28.82
N ILE A 5 -26.03 31.84 27.89
CA ILE A 5 -25.64 31.19 26.64
C ILE A 5 -24.80 32.17 25.80
N LEU A 6 -25.22 33.42 25.65
CA LEU A 6 -24.46 34.44 24.91
C LEU A 6 -23.09 34.72 25.53
N LEU A 7 -22.99 34.78 26.86
CA LEU A 7 -21.71 34.94 27.55
C LEU A 7 -20.79 33.74 27.36
N ILE A 8 -21.32 32.51 27.47
CA ILE A 8 -20.55 31.28 27.26
C ILE A 8 -20.09 31.18 25.80
N THR A 9 -20.97 31.44 24.84
CA THR A 9 -20.63 31.43 23.41
C THR A 9 -19.61 32.53 23.10
N GLY A 10 -19.78 33.73 23.63
CA GLY A 10 -18.82 34.82 23.46
C GLY A 10 -17.45 34.50 24.05
N ALA A 11 -17.41 33.95 25.26
CA ALA A 11 -16.17 33.50 25.90
C ALA A 11 -15.50 32.37 25.13
N PHE A 12 -16.26 31.40 24.61
CA PHE A 12 -15.75 30.33 23.77
C PHE A 12 -15.15 30.85 22.46
N VAL A 13 -15.85 31.76 21.77
CA VAL A 13 -15.35 32.37 20.52
C VAL A 13 -14.10 33.19 20.78
N ALA A 14 -14.05 33.97 21.88
CA ALA A 14 -12.86 34.74 22.25
C ALA A 14 -11.68 33.83 22.58
N TRP A 15 -11.90 32.78 23.38
CA TRP A 15 -10.89 31.77 23.70
C TRP A 15 -10.40 31.05 22.45
N TRP A 16 -11.31 30.59 21.57
CA TRP A 16 -10.96 29.93 20.32
C TRP A 16 -10.15 30.85 19.39
N SER A 17 -10.59 32.10 19.21
CA SER A 17 -9.90 33.09 18.39
C SER A 17 -8.51 33.41 18.93
N PHE A 18 -8.37 33.54 20.25
CA PHE A 18 -7.08 33.75 20.91
C PHE A 18 -6.14 32.57 20.67
N ASN A 19 -6.60 31.34 20.90
CA ASN A 19 -5.79 30.14 20.67
C ASN A 19 -5.40 29.98 19.19
N PHE A 20 -6.34 30.25 18.28
CA PHE A 20 -6.10 30.19 16.84
C PHE A 20 -5.01 31.19 16.42
N ILE A 21 -5.17 32.47 16.79
CA ILE A 21 -4.23 33.53 16.41
C ILE A 21 -2.88 33.33 17.10
N SER A 22 -2.87 33.00 18.39
CA SER A 22 -1.65 32.77 19.17
C SER A 22 -0.88 31.56 18.64
N GLY A 23 -1.56 30.43 18.43
CA GLY A 23 -0.97 29.22 17.87
C GLY A 23 -0.42 29.43 16.47
N LEU A 24 -1.16 30.13 15.60
CA LEU A 24 -0.70 30.44 14.25
C LEU A 24 0.54 31.35 14.26
N ARG A 25 0.53 32.43 15.07
CA ARG A 25 1.70 33.31 15.21
C ARG A 25 2.92 32.56 15.73
N HIS A 26 2.73 31.70 16.73
CA HIS A 26 3.79 30.86 17.28
C HIS A 26 4.37 29.90 16.24
N ASN A 27 3.52 29.20 15.49
CA ASN A 27 3.95 28.25 14.47
C ASN A 27 4.56 28.92 13.25
N ILE A 28 4.13 30.12 12.86
CA ILE A 28 4.80 30.94 11.85
C ILE A 28 6.21 31.32 12.32
N ALA A 29 6.37 31.74 13.58
CA ALA A 29 7.69 32.09 14.11
C ALA A 29 8.64 30.87 14.09
N ARG A 30 8.14 29.69 14.47
CA ARG A 30 8.87 28.41 14.40
C ARG A 30 9.21 28.01 12.96
N ALA A 31 8.31 28.23 12.00
CA ALA A 31 8.61 27.94 10.60
C ALA A 31 9.69 28.89 10.07
N LYS A 32 9.59 30.19 10.35
CA LYS A 32 10.59 31.20 9.97
C LYS A 32 11.99 30.91 10.53
N SER A 33 12.10 30.41 11.76
CA SER A 33 13.39 30.11 12.38
C SER A 33 14.17 28.99 11.68
N THR A 34 13.49 28.16 10.87
CA THR A 34 14.16 27.10 10.08
C THR A 34 14.89 27.65 8.85
N GLY A 35 14.45 28.80 8.33
CA GLY A 35 14.88 29.34 7.04
C GLY A 35 14.39 28.55 5.82
N LEU A 36 13.43 27.63 5.98
CA LEU A 36 12.83 26.87 4.88
C LEU A 36 11.61 27.59 4.27
N PRO A 37 11.29 27.32 2.98
CA PRO A 37 10.05 27.74 2.37
C PRO A 37 8.85 27.23 3.18
N TYR A 38 7.85 28.08 3.41
CA TYR A 38 6.67 27.68 4.17
C TYR A 38 5.37 28.32 3.66
N TYR A 39 4.29 27.56 3.77
CA TYR A 39 2.93 28.03 3.59
C TYR A 39 2.26 28.27 4.95
N VAL A 40 1.38 29.25 5.01
CA VAL A 40 0.52 29.52 6.17
C VAL A 40 -0.88 29.08 5.82
N VAL A 41 -1.35 28.02 6.47
CA VAL A 41 -2.65 27.40 6.15
C VAL A 41 -3.57 27.52 7.37
N PRO A 42 -4.81 28.03 7.20
CA PRO A 42 -5.72 28.27 8.32
C PRO A 42 -6.22 26.97 8.98
N VAL A 43 -6.25 25.87 8.22
CA VAL A 43 -6.74 24.57 8.67
C VAL A 43 -5.63 23.55 8.47
N ASN A 44 -5.36 22.73 9.48
CA ASN A 44 -4.32 21.72 9.37
C ASN A 44 -4.68 20.69 8.29
N PRO A 45 -3.89 20.56 7.21
CA PRO A 45 -4.18 19.60 6.16
C PRO A 45 -4.16 18.17 6.66
N SER A 46 -3.46 17.83 7.74
CA SER A 46 -3.44 16.48 8.33
C SER A 46 -4.63 16.19 9.26
N ASN A 47 -5.58 17.11 9.41
CA ASN A 47 -6.79 16.88 10.21
C ASN A 47 -7.85 16.14 9.37
N ASN A 48 -8.10 14.87 9.70
CA ASN A 48 -9.04 14.01 8.98
C ASN A 48 -10.46 14.59 8.88
N ILE A 49 -10.95 15.29 9.90
CA ILE A 49 -12.29 15.91 9.87
C ILE A 49 -12.29 17.09 8.90
N ALA A 50 -11.24 17.92 8.94
CA ALA A 50 -11.11 19.02 8.01
C ALA A 50 -10.98 18.55 6.55
N GLN A 51 -10.18 17.51 6.30
CA GLN A 51 -10.08 16.91 4.97
C GLN A 51 -11.42 16.32 4.51
N ALA A 52 -12.11 15.56 5.38
CA ALA A 52 -13.39 14.95 5.07
C ALA A 52 -14.45 16.01 4.71
N LEU A 53 -14.43 17.17 5.36
CA LEU A 53 -15.33 18.29 5.07
C LEU A 53 -14.80 19.25 3.98
N GLY A 54 -13.65 18.93 3.37
CA GLY A 54 -12.98 19.74 2.34
C GLY A 54 -13.88 20.12 1.16
N PHE A 55 -14.72 19.18 0.74
CA PHE A 55 -15.68 19.40 -0.34
C PHE A 55 -16.73 20.48 -0.02
N ILE A 56 -16.91 20.82 1.26
CA ILE A 56 -17.81 21.89 1.71
C ILE A 56 -17.03 23.20 1.90
N TRP A 57 -15.97 23.17 2.70
CA TRP A 57 -15.34 24.41 3.14
C TRP A 57 -14.37 25.01 2.12
N ILE A 58 -13.72 24.22 1.27
CA ILE A 58 -12.79 24.75 0.24
C ILE A 58 -13.55 25.60 -0.78
N PRO A 59 -14.70 25.17 -1.35
CA PRO A 59 -15.49 26.02 -2.24
C PRO A 59 -15.96 27.31 -1.57
N ILE A 60 -16.43 27.23 -0.32
CA ILE A 60 -16.85 28.41 0.46
C ILE A 60 -15.67 29.37 0.66
N TRP A 61 -14.49 28.85 0.99
CA TRP A 61 -13.29 29.65 1.17
C TRP A 61 -12.86 30.33 -0.14
N LYS A 62 -12.87 29.62 -1.26
CA LYS A 62 -12.58 30.17 -2.61
C LYS A 62 -13.58 31.29 -2.98
N LEU A 63 -14.84 31.19 -2.55
CA LEU A 63 -15.88 32.18 -2.80
C LEU A 63 -15.75 33.42 -1.89
N LEU A 64 -15.46 33.23 -0.61
CA LEU A 64 -15.49 34.31 0.39
C LEU A 64 -14.16 35.07 0.51
N VAL A 65 -13.03 34.46 0.15
CA VAL A 65 -11.70 35.05 0.31
C VAL A 65 -11.11 35.43 -1.05
N PRO A 66 -10.52 36.64 -1.22
CA PRO A 66 -9.90 37.04 -2.47
C PRO A 66 -8.81 36.06 -2.92
N LYS A 67 -8.78 35.75 -4.22
CA LYS A 67 -7.92 34.75 -4.87
C LYS A 67 -6.46 34.75 -4.39
N LYS A 68 -5.86 35.94 -4.26
CA LYS A 68 -4.46 36.12 -3.83
C LYS A 68 -4.11 35.51 -2.46
N TYR A 69 -5.10 35.23 -1.61
CA TYR A 69 -4.87 34.67 -0.26
C TYR A 69 -4.98 33.14 -0.20
N TRP A 70 -5.47 32.50 -1.26
CA TRP A 70 -5.65 31.05 -1.28
C TRP A 70 -5.02 30.36 -2.50
N GLU A 71 -4.84 31.05 -3.63
CA GLU A 71 -4.36 30.44 -4.88
C GLU A 71 -3.03 29.70 -4.72
N GLU A 72 -2.11 30.23 -3.91
CA GLU A 72 -0.79 29.61 -3.73
C GLU A 72 -0.78 28.43 -2.75
N ILE A 73 -1.77 28.35 -1.85
CA ILE A 73 -1.81 27.36 -0.77
C ILE A 73 -2.91 26.33 -0.94
N VAL A 74 -3.85 26.54 -1.86
CA VAL A 74 -5.01 25.66 -2.01
C VAL A 74 -4.62 24.25 -2.42
N ASP A 75 -3.57 24.10 -3.24
CA ASP A 75 -3.07 22.81 -3.66
C ASP A 75 -2.71 21.93 -2.46
N VAL A 76 -2.03 22.48 -1.45
CA VAL A 76 -1.66 21.74 -0.22
C VAL A 76 -2.79 21.62 0.80
N CYS A 77 -3.93 22.27 0.55
CA CYS A 77 -5.16 22.12 1.34
C CYS A 77 -6.10 21.04 0.77
N GLU A 78 -5.92 20.65 -0.48
CA GLU A 78 -6.75 19.63 -1.12
C GLU A 78 -6.48 18.26 -0.49
N ASN A 79 -7.54 17.47 -0.34
CA ASN A 79 -7.39 16.09 0.12
C ASN A 79 -6.56 15.31 -0.89
N ASN A 80 -5.66 14.44 -0.40
CA ASN A 80 -4.76 13.63 -1.24
C ASN A 80 -3.86 14.45 -2.19
N TRP A 81 -3.51 15.69 -1.82
CA TRP A 81 -2.69 16.56 -2.68
C TRP A 81 -1.34 15.94 -3.05
N GLN A 82 -0.73 15.15 -2.15
CA GLN A 82 0.53 14.47 -2.42
C GLN A 82 0.42 13.55 -3.64
N HIS A 83 -0.71 12.85 -3.78
CA HIS A 83 -0.99 12.00 -4.93
C HIS A 83 -1.47 12.81 -6.15
N ARG A 84 -2.42 13.74 -5.95
CA ARG A 84 -3.03 14.50 -7.05
C ARG A 84 -2.08 15.46 -7.72
N LYS A 85 -1.25 16.16 -6.93
CA LYS A 85 -0.32 17.19 -7.40
C LYS A 85 1.10 16.63 -7.62
N LYS A 86 1.39 15.43 -7.10
CA LYS A 86 2.64 14.71 -7.36
C LYS A 86 3.84 15.58 -6.97
N PHE A 87 4.81 15.77 -7.87
CA PHE A 87 5.99 16.61 -7.62
C PHE A 87 5.75 18.13 -7.83
N ALA A 88 4.64 18.54 -8.45
CA ALA A 88 4.46 19.93 -8.88
C ALA A 88 4.56 20.99 -7.75
N PRO A 89 4.03 20.77 -6.52
CA PRO A 89 4.21 21.72 -5.43
C PRO A 89 5.68 21.89 -4.99
N PHE A 90 6.46 20.80 -5.06
CA PHE A 90 7.89 20.80 -4.75
C PHE A 90 8.73 21.49 -5.82
N ALA A 91 8.37 21.33 -7.10
CA ALA A 91 9.00 22.08 -8.19
C ALA A 91 8.83 23.60 -8.04
N LYS A 92 7.70 24.06 -7.47
CA LYS A 92 7.40 25.48 -7.27
C LYS A 92 8.11 26.10 -6.06
N MET A 93 8.15 25.40 -4.93
CA MET A 93 8.61 25.95 -3.64
C MET A 93 9.97 25.43 -3.18
N GLY A 94 10.48 24.36 -3.80
CA GLY A 94 11.61 23.58 -3.34
C GLY A 94 11.20 22.22 -2.77
N GLU A 95 12.15 21.28 -2.69
CA GLU A 95 11.91 19.88 -2.29
C GLU A 95 11.50 19.71 -0.81
N ASN A 96 11.59 20.79 -0.01
CA ASN A 96 11.34 20.80 1.43
C ASN A 96 10.42 21.97 1.79
N ILE A 97 9.15 21.68 2.08
CA ILE A 97 8.11 22.69 2.29
C ILE A 97 7.54 22.54 3.70
N LEU A 98 7.55 23.63 4.47
CA LEU A 98 6.83 23.68 5.75
C LEU A 98 5.39 24.14 5.56
N ILE A 99 4.47 23.54 6.29
CA ILE A 99 3.10 24.01 6.43
C ILE A 99 2.90 24.43 7.89
N ALA A 100 2.71 25.73 8.11
CA ALA A 100 2.41 26.32 9.41
C ALA A 100 0.91 26.51 9.56
N THR A 101 0.36 25.94 10.63
CA THR A 101 -1.07 25.97 10.94
C THR A 101 -1.28 26.47 12.37
N PRO A 102 -2.50 26.77 12.81
CA PRO A 102 -2.75 27.15 14.19
C PRO A 102 -2.35 26.09 15.22
N THR A 103 -2.33 24.81 14.83
CA THR A 103 -2.13 23.69 15.76
C THR A 103 -0.78 22.99 15.63
N SER A 104 -0.12 23.07 14.47
CA SER A 104 1.18 22.43 14.25
C SER A 104 2.00 23.08 13.15
N ILE A 105 3.27 22.67 13.08
CA ILE A 105 4.13 22.79 11.89
C ILE A 105 4.41 21.41 11.33
N THR A 106 4.36 21.27 10.01
CA THR A 106 4.61 20.00 9.30
C THR A 106 5.59 20.24 8.15
N LEU A 107 6.69 19.48 8.10
CA LEU A 107 7.63 19.46 6.96
C LEU A 107 7.21 18.39 5.97
N HIS A 108 6.82 18.77 4.76
CA HIS A 108 6.68 17.83 3.65
C HIS A 108 7.96 17.85 2.83
N THR A 109 8.52 16.67 2.56
CA THR A 109 9.75 16.54 1.78
C THR A 109 9.62 15.54 0.65
N ALA A 110 10.12 15.92 -0.52
CA ALA A 110 10.36 15.07 -1.68
C ALA A 110 11.86 14.94 -1.98
N SER A 111 12.72 15.31 -1.01
CA SER A 111 14.17 15.35 -1.14
C SER A 111 14.79 14.01 -0.73
N PRO A 112 15.43 13.27 -1.65
CA PRO A 112 16.09 11.99 -1.36
C PRO A 112 17.00 12.02 -0.12
N ASP A 113 17.87 13.03 -0.02
CA ASP A 113 18.86 13.13 1.05
C ASP A 113 18.22 13.32 2.43
N VAL A 114 17.18 14.16 2.50
CA VAL A 114 16.43 14.43 3.73
C VAL A 114 15.62 13.21 4.15
N ILE A 115 15.00 12.51 3.18
CA ILE A 115 14.27 11.28 3.43
C ILE A 115 15.20 10.21 4.00
N HIS A 116 16.38 10.01 3.40
CA HIS A 116 17.36 9.05 3.87
C HIS A 116 17.87 9.40 5.29
N ASP A 117 18.21 10.66 5.55
CA ASP A 117 18.63 11.12 6.89
C ASP A 117 17.55 10.84 7.96
N ILE A 118 16.29 11.21 7.67
CA ILE A 118 15.17 11.02 8.60
C ILE A 118 14.91 9.54 8.87
N THR A 119 14.93 8.71 7.83
CA THR A 119 14.61 7.28 7.96
C THR A 119 15.72 6.51 8.67
N SER A 120 16.96 6.93 8.53
CA SER A 120 18.12 6.37 9.23
C SER A 120 18.13 6.71 10.74
N ARG A 121 17.63 7.89 11.14
CA ARG A 121 17.62 8.35 12.54
C ARG A 121 16.28 8.12 13.26
N ARG A 122 15.85 6.86 13.36
CA ARG A 122 14.53 6.49 13.94
C ARG A 122 14.23 7.03 15.34
N ASP A 123 15.25 7.23 16.18
CA ASP A 123 15.08 7.65 17.58
C ASP A 123 14.92 9.18 17.68
N ASP A 124 15.45 9.92 16.69
CA ASP A 124 15.23 11.37 16.53
C ASP A 124 13.91 11.68 15.79
N PHE A 125 13.49 10.77 14.91
CA PHE A 125 12.26 10.87 14.12
C PHE A 125 11.34 9.64 14.28
N PRO A 126 10.70 9.46 15.45
CA PRO A 126 9.70 8.43 15.66
C PRO A 126 8.45 8.65 14.77
N LYS A 127 7.59 7.63 14.68
CA LYS A 127 6.25 7.80 14.13
C LYS A 127 5.36 8.64 15.06
N PRO A 128 4.44 9.45 14.53
CA PRO A 128 3.42 10.13 15.33
C PRO A 128 2.37 9.11 15.80
N LEU A 129 2.52 8.56 17.00
CA LEU A 129 1.64 7.52 17.55
C LEU A 129 0.17 7.92 17.62
N GLU A 130 -0.12 9.21 17.76
CA GLU A 130 -1.47 9.77 17.71
C GLU A 130 -2.21 9.46 16.40
N TYR A 131 -1.50 9.29 15.27
CA TYR A 131 -2.12 8.92 14.00
C TYR A 131 -2.44 7.43 13.92
N TYR A 132 -1.66 6.62 14.63
CA TYR A 132 -1.75 5.17 14.58
C TYR A 132 -2.58 4.56 15.72
N GLY A 133 -2.92 5.34 16.76
CA GLY A 133 -3.67 4.86 17.92
C GLY A 133 -5.01 4.21 17.56
N ILE A 134 -5.65 4.66 16.47
CA ILE A 134 -6.87 4.07 15.93
C ILE A 134 -6.67 2.58 15.56
N LEU A 135 -5.48 2.20 15.07
CA LEU A 135 -5.15 0.82 14.66
C LEU A 135 -4.90 -0.13 15.85
N ALA A 136 -5.02 0.34 17.10
CA ALA A 136 -4.87 -0.49 18.30
C ALA A 136 -6.19 -1.13 18.76
N MET A 137 -7.21 -1.25 17.88
CA MET A 137 -8.56 -1.65 18.27
C MET A 137 -8.68 -3.06 18.89
N PHE A 138 -7.70 -3.94 18.62
CA PHE A 138 -7.58 -5.29 19.18
C PHE A 138 -6.39 -5.44 20.14
N GLY A 139 -5.64 -4.36 20.40
CA GLY A 139 -4.43 -4.36 21.22
C GLY A 139 -3.26 -3.64 20.55
N ARG A 140 -2.21 -3.37 21.35
CA ARG A 140 -1.00 -2.71 20.83
C ARG A 140 -0.28 -3.62 19.85
N ASN A 141 0.27 -3.05 18.80
CA ASN A 141 0.97 -3.79 17.77
C ASN A 141 2.20 -3.05 17.25
N ILE A 142 2.99 -3.70 16.41
CA ILE A 142 4.26 -3.19 15.88
C ILE A 142 4.16 -1.80 15.21
N VAL A 143 2.97 -1.39 14.75
CA VAL A 143 2.73 -0.08 14.13
C VAL A 143 2.36 0.99 15.16
N THR A 144 1.72 0.62 16.28
CA THR A 144 1.17 1.56 17.28
C THR A 144 2.09 1.82 18.46
N ILE A 145 3.36 1.40 18.39
CA ILE A 145 4.34 1.51 19.47
C ILE A 145 5.69 2.03 18.97
N GLU A 146 6.47 2.62 19.88
CA GLU A 146 7.78 3.21 19.63
C GLU A 146 8.85 2.73 20.63
N GLY A 147 10.12 3.05 20.32
CA GLY A 147 11.25 2.83 21.23
C GLY A 147 11.52 1.36 21.56
N ALA A 148 11.72 1.08 22.85
CA ALA A 148 12.07 -0.27 23.32
C ALA A 148 10.98 -1.30 23.06
N LEU A 149 9.71 -0.93 23.24
CA LEU A 149 8.56 -1.81 22.98
C LEU A 149 8.51 -2.20 21.50
N TRP A 150 8.67 -1.23 20.60
CA TRP A 150 8.75 -1.55 19.17
C TRP A 150 9.88 -2.53 18.85
N ARG A 151 11.10 -2.30 19.37
CA ARG A 151 12.24 -3.20 19.15
C ARG A 151 11.91 -4.62 19.63
N MET A 152 11.21 -4.75 20.73
CA MET A 152 10.72 -6.01 21.27
C MET A 152 9.73 -6.69 20.31
N HIS A 153 8.64 -6.03 19.89
CA HIS A 153 7.66 -6.63 18.96
C HIS A 153 8.32 -6.98 17.63
N ARG A 154 9.18 -6.10 17.10
CA ARG A 154 9.95 -6.34 15.87
C ARG A 154 10.79 -7.60 16.00
N LYS A 155 11.51 -7.79 17.11
CA LYS A 155 12.33 -8.98 17.35
C LYS A 155 11.51 -10.27 17.37
N ILE A 156 10.30 -10.23 17.95
CA ILE A 156 9.40 -11.39 18.04
C ILE A 156 8.81 -11.75 16.68
N ILE A 157 8.46 -10.75 15.87
CA ILE A 157 7.76 -10.93 14.59
C ILE A 157 8.73 -11.27 13.44
N SER A 158 9.94 -10.71 13.46
CA SER A 158 10.92 -10.85 12.35
C SER A 158 11.23 -12.29 11.92
N PRO A 159 11.34 -13.29 12.82
CA PRO A 159 11.61 -14.67 12.42
C PRO A 159 10.59 -15.27 11.44
N SER A 160 9.36 -14.76 11.39
CA SER A 160 8.34 -15.22 10.43
C SER A 160 8.61 -14.74 9.00
N PHE A 161 9.49 -13.76 8.80
CA PHE A 161 9.80 -13.14 7.51
C PHE A 161 11.17 -13.62 7.00
N ASN A 162 11.24 -14.88 6.58
CA ASN A 162 12.46 -15.55 6.13
C ASN A 162 12.28 -16.22 4.74
N GLU A 163 13.37 -16.76 4.18
CA GLU A 163 13.38 -17.42 2.86
C GLU A 163 12.43 -18.61 2.76
N LYS A 164 12.44 -19.51 3.76
CA LYS A 164 11.55 -20.68 3.78
C LYS A 164 10.09 -20.27 3.67
N ASN A 165 9.71 -19.25 4.41
CA ASN A 165 8.33 -18.77 4.42
C ASN A 165 7.98 -17.97 3.15
N SER A 166 8.97 -17.32 2.54
CA SER A 166 8.82 -16.69 1.24
C SER A 166 8.61 -17.73 0.12
N ALA A 167 9.26 -18.89 0.18
CA ALA A 167 9.00 -20.00 -0.74
C ALA A 167 7.56 -20.54 -0.63
N LEU A 168 6.98 -20.54 0.58
CA LEU A 168 5.56 -20.89 0.77
C LEU A 168 4.63 -19.86 0.14
N VAL A 169 4.94 -18.56 0.30
CA VAL A 169 4.19 -17.48 -0.36
C VAL A 169 4.29 -17.59 -1.87
N PHE A 170 5.47 -17.92 -2.42
CA PHE A 170 5.66 -18.14 -3.85
C PHE A 170 4.70 -19.22 -4.39
N ARG A 171 4.61 -20.37 -3.71
CA ARG A 171 3.67 -21.44 -4.09
C ARG A 171 2.22 -21.02 -3.94
N ALA A 172 1.85 -20.45 -2.79
CA ALA A 172 0.49 -20.00 -2.54
C ALA A 172 0.04 -18.94 -3.55
N ALA A 173 0.93 -18.05 -3.99
CA ALA A 173 0.63 -17.04 -4.99
C ALA A 173 0.32 -17.66 -6.36
N ILE A 174 1.05 -18.70 -6.77
CA ILE A 174 0.76 -19.45 -8.00
C ILE A 174 -0.62 -20.13 -7.90
N ASP A 175 -0.87 -20.87 -6.81
CA ASP A 175 -2.14 -21.60 -6.61
C ASP A 175 -3.35 -20.64 -6.60
N GLN A 176 -3.20 -19.50 -5.92
CA GLN A 176 -4.27 -18.52 -5.78
C GLN A 176 -4.46 -17.70 -7.07
N ALA A 177 -3.40 -17.42 -7.83
CA ALA A 177 -3.51 -16.81 -9.16
C ALA A 177 -4.22 -17.76 -10.15
N GLN A 178 -3.93 -19.06 -10.09
CA GLN A 178 -4.66 -20.07 -10.84
C GLN A 178 -6.15 -20.05 -10.50
N GLY A 179 -6.49 -20.17 -9.21
CA GLY A 179 -7.89 -20.14 -8.77
C GLY A 179 -8.62 -18.86 -9.15
N MET A 180 -7.94 -17.71 -9.12
CA MET A 180 -8.49 -16.43 -9.58
C MET A 180 -8.81 -16.45 -11.09
N THR A 181 -7.87 -16.92 -11.92
CA THR A 181 -8.10 -17.00 -13.37
C THR A 181 -9.19 -18.01 -13.73
N ASP A 182 -9.24 -19.16 -13.05
CA ASP A 182 -10.30 -20.16 -13.23
C ASP A 182 -11.67 -19.61 -12.83
N HIS A 183 -11.72 -18.81 -11.76
CA HIS A 183 -12.92 -18.11 -11.34
C HIS A 183 -13.41 -17.14 -12.41
N TRP A 184 -12.52 -16.34 -13.01
CA TRP A 184 -12.87 -15.43 -14.12
C TRP A 184 -13.39 -16.18 -15.34
N LEU A 185 -12.71 -17.27 -15.74
CA LEU A 185 -13.11 -18.07 -16.90
C LEU A 185 -14.46 -18.78 -16.70
N ARG A 186 -14.80 -19.16 -15.46
CA ARG A 186 -16.07 -19.84 -15.14
C ARG A 186 -17.26 -18.91 -15.05
N THR A 187 -17.06 -17.67 -14.60
CA THR A 187 -18.15 -16.78 -14.20
C THR A 187 -18.55 -15.74 -15.24
N GLN A 188 -17.75 -15.53 -16.28
CA GLN A 188 -17.96 -14.42 -17.22
C GLN A 188 -18.34 -14.92 -18.63
N GLU A 189 -19.51 -14.52 -19.14
CA GLU A 189 -20.06 -14.99 -20.42
C GLU A 189 -19.20 -14.61 -21.65
N ASN A 190 -18.48 -13.49 -21.61
CA ASN A 190 -17.67 -12.96 -22.72
C ASN A 190 -16.16 -12.86 -22.41
N GLY A 191 -15.70 -13.47 -21.31
CA GLY A 191 -14.31 -13.34 -20.85
C GLY A 191 -13.93 -11.97 -20.26
N THR A 192 -14.90 -11.07 -20.12
CA THR A 192 -14.72 -9.74 -19.52
C THR A 192 -15.08 -9.74 -18.03
N PHE A 193 -14.19 -9.20 -17.19
CA PHE A 193 -14.32 -9.14 -15.75
C PHE A 193 -14.18 -7.68 -15.24
N LYS A 194 -14.94 -7.35 -14.19
CA LYS A 194 -15.06 -6.00 -13.59
C LYS A 194 -14.55 -5.94 -12.15
N THR A 195 -14.09 -7.07 -11.62
CA THR A 195 -13.86 -7.30 -10.19
C THR A 195 -12.37 -7.42 -9.85
N VAL A 196 -11.46 -6.99 -10.74
CA VAL A 196 -10.00 -7.16 -10.60
C VAL A 196 -9.50 -6.71 -9.22
N GLU A 197 -9.96 -5.56 -8.75
CA GLU A 197 -9.63 -5.06 -7.41
C GLU A 197 -10.07 -6.01 -6.30
N HIS A 198 -11.34 -6.42 -6.32
CA HIS A 198 -11.91 -7.33 -5.32
C HIS A 198 -11.24 -8.70 -5.33
N ASP A 199 -10.94 -9.22 -6.51
CA ASP A 199 -10.38 -10.56 -6.67
C ASP A 199 -8.90 -10.58 -6.29
N THR A 200 -8.12 -9.55 -6.64
CA THR A 200 -6.75 -9.41 -6.14
C THR A 200 -6.68 -9.22 -4.62
N MET A 201 -7.68 -8.56 -4.01
CA MET A 201 -7.82 -8.49 -2.55
C MET A 201 -8.09 -9.87 -1.95
N SER A 202 -9.05 -10.61 -2.51
CA SER A 202 -9.36 -11.98 -2.08
C SER A 202 -8.14 -12.90 -2.19
N MET A 203 -7.38 -12.77 -3.28
CA MET A 203 -6.13 -13.50 -3.50
C MET A 203 -5.10 -13.17 -2.40
N ALA A 204 -4.83 -11.89 -2.15
CA ALA A 204 -3.90 -11.46 -1.12
C ALA A 204 -4.35 -11.91 0.28
N LEU A 205 -5.66 -11.90 0.56
CA LEU A 205 -6.22 -12.42 1.81
C LEU A 205 -5.93 -13.90 1.99
N ASN A 206 -6.15 -14.71 0.95
CA ASN A 206 -5.93 -16.14 0.99
C ASN A 206 -4.45 -16.46 1.22
N ILE A 207 -3.56 -15.72 0.56
CA ILE A 207 -2.10 -15.88 0.69
C ILE A 207 -1.64 -15.51 2.10
N ILE A 208 -2.05 -14.34 2.64
CA ILE A 208 -1.65 -13.95 4.00
C ILE A 208 -2.35 -14.78 5.09
N SER A 209 -3.54 -15.34 4.83
CA SER A 209 -4.19 -16.29 5.74
C SER A 209 -3.38 -17.58 5.84
N TYR A 210 -2.90 -18.09 4.71
CA TYR A 210 -2.06 -19.27 4.69
C TYR A 210 -0.67 -18.98 5.29
N ALA A 211 0.00 -17.95 4.78
CA ALA A 211 1.34 -17.60 5.24
C ALA A 211 1.33 -17.13 6.70
N GLY A 212 0.42 -16.25 7.10
CA GLY A 212 0.39 -15.74 8.47
C GLY A 212 -0.10 -16.77 9.50
N PHE A 213 -1.06 -17.63 9.15
CA PHE A 213 -1.88 -18.35 10.13
C PHE A 213 -2.02 -19.84 9.86
N GLY A 214 -1.45 -20.34 8.76
CA GLY A 214 -1.65 -21.71 8.28
C GLY A 214 -3.06 -21.98 7.73
N LEU A 215 -3.91 -20.95 7.62
CA LEU A 215 -5.30 -21.10 7.18
C LEU A 215 -5.37 -21.09 5.65
N ARG A 216 -5.59 -22.28 5.07
CA ARG A 216 -5.80 -22.45 3.62
C ARG A 216 -7.21 -22.01 3.24
N LEU A 217 -7.33 -20.89 2.55
CA LEU A 217 -8.59 -20.43 1.96
C LEU A 217 -8.65 -20.80 0.47
N SER A 218 -9.84 -21.17 -0.01
CA SER A 218 -10.08 -21.62 -1.39
C SER A 218 -10.99 -20.65 -2.14
N TRP A 219 -10.90 -20.64 -3.47
CA TRP A 219 -11.84 -19.89 -4.32
C TRP A 219 -13.21 -20.57 -4.39
N PRO A 220 -14.31 -19.83 -4.61
CA PRO A 220 -15.63 -20.42 -4.75
C PRO A 220 -15.67 -21.52 -5.82
N GLY A 221 -16.07 -22.72 -5.42
CA GLY A 221 -16.13 -23.91 -6.28
C GLY A 221 -14.89 -24.81 -6.23
N GLN A 222 -13.84 -24.45 -5.48
CA GLN A 222 -12.71 -25.33 -5.17
C GLN A 222 -12.93 -26.03 -3.82
N SER A 223 -12.42 -27.26 -3.70
CA SER A 223 -12.33 -27.95 -2.41
C SER A 223 -11.09 -27.49 -1.63
N LEU A 224 -11.09 -27.74 -0.31
CA LEU A 224 -9.87 -27.61 0.47
C LEU A 224 -8.86 -28.67 0.04
N PRO A 225 -7.55 -28.36 -0.01
CA PRO A 225 -6.50 -29.34 -0.22
C PRO A 225 -6.52 -30.45 0.85
N ASP A 226 -6.15 -31.68 0.46
CA ASP A 226 -6.13 -32.85 1.37
C ASP A 226 -5.11 -32.70 2.53
N ASP A 227 -4.10 -31.85 2.36
CA ASP A 227 -3.06 -31.55 3.36
C ASP A 227 -3.44 -30.38 4.29
N ALA A 228 -4.64 -29.83 4.18
CA ALA A 228 -5.11 -28.76 5.06
C ALA A 228 -5.21 -29.24 6.51
N ASP A 229 -4.79 -28.40 7.46
CA ASP A 229 -4.86 -28.72 8.88
C ASP A 229 -6.33 -28.85 9.33
N SER A 230 -6.75 -30.08 9.59
CA SER A 230 -8.11 -30.43 9.99
C SER A 230 -8.58 -29.71 11.25
N LYS A 231 -7.66 -29.28 12.14
CA LYS A 231 -7.99 -28.53 13.36
C LYS A 231 -8.55 -27.13 13.04
N ILE A 232 -8.06 -26.51 11.98
CA ILE A 232 -8.44 -25.14 11.59
C ILE A 232 -9.21 -25.08 10.26
N ALA A 233 -9.36 -26.20 9.55
CA ALA A 233 -10.11 -26.31 8.30
C ALA A 233 -11.56 -25.80 8.42
N ARG A 234 -12.19 -25.93 9.61
CA ARG A 234 -13.53 -25.39 9.88
C ARG A 234 -13.64 -23.88 9.65
N TYR A 235 -12.54 -23.14 9.81
CA TYR A 235 -12.49 -21.69 9.63
C TYR A 235 -12.32 -21.29 8.17
N ALA A 236 -11.94 -22.22 7.30
CA ALA A 236 -11.85 -22.02 5.85
C ALA A 236 -13.13 -22.43 5.11
N SER A 237 -14.19 -22.75 5.83
CA SER A 237 -15.50 -23.12 5.28
C SER A 237 -16.15 -21.96 4.52
N PHE A 238 -16.85 -22.29 3.43
CA PHE A 238 -17.71 -21.35 2.70
C PHE A 238 -19.03 -21.06 3.44
N GLU A 239 -19.35 -21.85 4.46
CA GLU A 239 -20.49 -21.63 5.36
C GLU A 239 -19.99 -21.25 6.76
N PRO A 240 -20.69 -20.34 7.47
CA PRO A 240 -20.33 -19.99 8.84
C PRO A 240 -20.35 -21.24 9.76
N PRO A 241 -19.27 -21.50 10.52
CA PRO A 241 -19.27 -22.55 11.53
C PRO A 241 -20.21 -22.21 12.68
N GLU A 242 -20.53 -23.22 13.51
CA GLU A 242 -21.40 -23.04 14.68
C GLU A 242 -20.93 -21.87 15.56
N GLY A 243 -21.87 -21.05 16.02
CA GLY A 243 -21.59 -19.85 16.82
C GLY A 243 -21.23 -18.60 16.01
N HIS A 244 -21.07 -18.70 14.69
CA HIS A 244 -20.73 -17.57 13.82
C HIS A 244 -21.88 -17.21 12.87
N THR A 245 -22.01 -15.93 12.53
CA THR A 245 -23.01 -15.43 11.58
C THR A 245 -22.45 -15.18 10.18
N MET A 246 -21.12 -15.25 10.03
CA MET A 246 -20.41 -15.09 8.76
C MET A 246 -19.14 -15.94 8.74
N THR A 247 -18.65 -16.28 7.55
CA THR A 247 -17.38 -16.99 7.38
C THR A 247 -16.20 -16.13 7.83
N PHE A 248 -15.04 -16.75 8.07
CA PHE A 248 -13.82 -16.01 8.41
C PHE A 248 -13.49 -14.96 7.35
N SER A 249 -13.47 -15.34 6.07
CA SER A 249 -13.18 -14.44 4.95
C SER A 249 -14.16 -13.27 4.86
N GLN A 250 -15.45 -13.50 5.06
CA GLN A 250 -16.46 -12.43 5.11
C GLN A 250 -16.26 -11.51 6.32
N SER A 251 -15.87 -12.05 7.48
CA SER A 251 -15.63 -11.25 8.68
C SER A 251 -14.44 -10.31 8.54
N ILE A 252 -13.29 -10.81 8.07
CA ILE A 252 -12.10 -9.98 7.86
C ILE A 252 -12.29 -9.04 6.68
N GLY A 253 -12.88 -9.49 5.57
CA GLY A 253 -13.20 -8.64 4.43
C GLY A 253 -14.16 -7.51 4.81
N GLY A 254 -15.21 -7.83 5.55
CA GLY A 254 -16.17 -6.86 6.08
C GLY A 254 -15.55 -5.88 7.08
N LEU A 255 -14.67 -6.36 7.97
CA LEU A 255 -13.92 -5.54 8.92
C LEU A 255 -13.02 -4.54 8.18
N LEU A 256 -12.27 -4.99 7.18
CA LEU A 256 -11.36 -4.16 6.40
C LEU A 256 -12.14 -3.17 5.51
N HIS A 257 -13.25 -3.59 4.91
CA HIS A 257 -14.12 -2.70 4.12
C HIS A 257 -14.71 -1.58 4.98
N HIS A 258 -15.11 -1.88 6.21
CA HIS A 258 -15.72 -0.94 7.15
C HIS A 258 -14.72 -0.32 8.15
N LEU A 259 -13.44 -0.31 7.81
CA LEU A 259 -12.39 0.09 8.74
C LEU A 259 -12.55 1.55 9.21
N LEU A 260 -12.87 2.50 8.32
CA LEU A 260 -13.06 3.90 8.73
C LEU A 260 -14.24 4.10 9.71
N PRO A 261 -15.46 3.57 9.46
CA PRO A 261 -16.52 3.56 10.46
C PRO A 261 -16.09 2.97 11.81
N LEU A 262 -15.37 1.84 11.81
CA LEU A 262 -14.90 1.19 13.04
C LEU A 262 -13.86 2.01 13.81
N LEU A 263 -12.99 2.72 13.09
CA LEU A 263 -11.89 3.51 13.67
C LEU A 263 -12.32 4.88 14.19
N LEU A 264 -13.27 5.52 13.50
CA LEU A 264 -13.63 6.92 13.76
C LEU A 264 -14.91 7.07 14.60
N THR A 265 -15.75 6.04 14.65
CA THR A 265 -17.05 6.11 15.31
C THR A 265 -16.96 5.57 16.75
N PRO A 266 -17.37 6.33 17.78
CA PRO A 266 -17.44 5.83 19.15
C PRO A 266 -18.30 4.56 19.26
N LYS A 267 -17.86 3.59 20.06
CA LYS A 267 -18.55 2.29 20.26
C LYS A 267 -20.03 2.43 20.63
N LEU A 268 -20.39 3.45 21.41
CA LEU A 268 -21.78 3.71 21.78
C LEU A 268 -22.66 3.99 20.56
N ILE A 269 -22.15 4.75 19.59
CA ILE A 269 -22.85 5.07 18.34
C ILE A 269 -22.93 3.83 17.46
N LEU A 270 -21.82 3.10 17.27
CA LEU A 270 -21.81 1.84 16.52
C LEU A 270 -22.81 0.82 17.06
N ASN A 271 -23.00 0.76 18.38
CA ASN A 271 -23.85 -0.21 19.03
C ASN A 271 -25.35 0.14 19.03
N HIS A 272 -25.71 1.43 18.98
CA HIS A 272 -27.10 1.86 19.22
C HIS A 272 -27.71 2.64 18.05
N PHE A 273 -26.90 3.18 17.15
CA PHE A 273 -27.40 4.00 16.06
C PHE A 273 -27.80 3.12 14.86
N PRO A 274 -29.03 3.24 14.32
CA PRO A 274 -29.61 2.24 13.42
C PRO A 274 -29.17 2.34 11.95
N LEU A 275 -27.94 2.81 11.68
CA LEU A 275 -27.42 2.85 10.30
C LEU A 275 -26.89 1.46 9.90
N GLN A 276 -27.27 1.02 8.71
CA GLN A 276 -26.88 -0.28 8.16
C GLN A 276 -25.35 -0.46 8.14
N VAL A 277 -24.61 0.55 7.70
CA VAL A 277 -23.14 0.52 7.67
C VAL A 277 -22.51 0.29 9.05
N PHE A 278 -23.13 0.80 10.14
CA PHE A 278 -22.62 0.58 11.50
C PHE A 278 -22.95 -0.82 12.01
N LYS A 279 -24.12 -1.34 11.64
CA LYS A 279 -24.51 -2.72 11.94
C LYS A 279 -23.58 -3.71 11.24
N GLU A 280 -23.37 -3.56 9.93
CA GLU A 280 -22.47 -4.41 9.14
C GLU A 280 -21.03 -4.34 9.66
N ALA A 281 -20.54 -3.13 9.97
CA ALA A 281 -19.22 -2.93 10.56
C ALA A 281 -19.08 -3.66 11.90
N LYS A 282 -20.07 -3.54 12.78
CA LYS A 282 -20.09 -4.20 14.08
C LYS A 282 -20.14 -5.72 13.94
N ASP A 283 -21.07 -6.24 13.14
CA ASP A 283 -21.26 -7.68 12.96
C ASP A 283 -19.97 -8.33 12.42
N ALA A 284 -19.29 -7.66 11.48
CA ALA A 284 -17.99 -8.09 10.95
C ALA A 284 -16.90 -8.07 12.02
N ARG A 285 -16.82 -7.00 12.82
CA ARG A 285 -15.86 -6.89 13.92
C ARG A 285 -16.06 -7.96 14.99
N ASP A 286 -17.30 -8.19 15.39
CA ASP A 286 -17.62 -9.11 16.49
C ASP A 286 -17.36 -10.57 16.07
N ASN A 287 -17.67 -10.95 14.82
CA ASN A 287 -17.28 -12.27 14.29
C ASN A 287 -15.77 -12.42 14.17
N TYR A 288 -15.07 -11.41 13.66
CA TYR A 288 -13.62 -11.45 13.56
C TYR A 288 -12.96 -11.61 14.94
N ASP A 289 -13.44 -10.89 15.95
CA ASP A 289 -12.93 -11.00 17.33
C ASP A 289 -13.13 -12.43 17.87
N LEU A 290 -14.30 -13.03 17.63
CA LEU A 290 -14.57 -14.44 17.96
C LEU A 290 -13.56 -15.39 17.31
N TYR A 291 -13.42 -15.32 15.98
CA TYR A 291 -12.48 -16.17 15.24
C TYR A 291 -11.04 -16.03 15.77
N MET A 292 -10.59 -14.81 16.02
CA MET A 292 -9.23 -14.56 16.49
C MET A 292 -9.01 -15.06 17.92
N GLN A 293 -10.01 -14.98 18.79
CA GLN A 293 -9.94 -15.55 20.13
C GLN A 293 -9.86 -17.08 20.09
N GLU A 294 -10.69 -17.72 19.28
CA GLU A 294 -10.65 -19.17 19.11
C GLU A 294 -9.32 -19.65 18.51
N PHE A 295 -8.82 -18.95 17.48
CA PHE A 295 -7.52 -19.21 16.90
C PHE A 295 -6.38 -19.06 17.91
N LEU A 296 -6.42 -18.02 18.73
CA LEU A 296 -5.44 -17.82 19.79
C LEU A 296 -5.44 -18.99 20.77
N GLN A 297 -6.61 -19.41 21.23
CA GLN A 297 -6.72 -20.54 22.15
C GLN A 297 -6.24 -21.84 21.53
N GLN A 298 -6.55 -22.10 20.26
CA GLN A 298 -6.06 -23.25 19.52
C GLN A 298 -4.52 -23.26 19.45
N LYS A 299 -3.90 -22.14 19.05
CA LYS A 299 -2.44 -22.02 18.96
C LYS A 299 -1.76 -22.13 20.33
N ILE A 300 -2.37 -21.62 21.40
CA ILE A 300 -1.87 -21.81 22.77
C ILE A 300 -1.85 -23.31 23.13
N GLN A 301 -2.90 -24.04 22.77
CA GLN A 301 -2.98 -25.48 23.00
C GLN A 301 -1.94 -26.24 22.18
N ASP A 302 -1.75 -25.90 20.91
CA ASP A 302 -0.76 -26.52 20.03
C ASP A 302 0.66 -26.34 20.61
N VAL A 303 1.04 -25.10 20.99
CA VAL A 303 2.33 -24.81 21.63
C VAL A 303 2.53 -25.61 22.93
N ARG A 304 1.49 -25.73 23.76
CA ARG A 304 1.56 -26.50 25.03
C ARG A 304 1.72 -28.00 24.79
N ARG A 305 1.16 -28.54 23.70
CA ARG A 305 1.31 -29.95 23.31
C ARG A 305 2.64 -30.22 22.61
N GLY A 306 3.38 -29.17 22.23
CA GLY A 306 4.57 -29.29 21.40
C GLY A 306 4.27 -29.48 19.91
N ASP A 307 3.00 -29.32 19.52
CA ASP A 307 2.58 -29.33 18.12
C ASP A 307 3.14 -28.09 17.44
N ARG A 308 4.01 -28.28 16.45
CA ARG A 308 4.46 -27.19 15.58
C ARG A 308 3.65 -27.24 14.30
N GLY A 309 2.99 -26.13 13.96
CA GLY A 309 2.29 -25.99 12.69
C GLY A 309 3.22 -26.24 11.50
N VAL A 310 2.64 -26.70 10.39
CA VAL A 310 3.34 -26.83 9.12
C VAL A 310 3.29 -25.47 8.40
N GLY A 311 4.45 -24.95 8.01
CA GLY A 311 4.54 -23.71 7.22
C GLY A 311 4.88 -22.44 8.02
N MET A 312 4.52 -21.27 7.48
CA MET A 312 4.61 -19.99 8.18
C MET A 312 3.41 -19.90 9.15
N ASP A 313 3.69 -19.72 10.43
CA ASP A 313 2.67 -19.59 11.49
C ASP A 313 3.08 -18.43 12.40
N LEU A 314 2.81 -17.22 11.92
CA LEU A 314 3.13 -15.99 12.65
C LEU A 314 2.43 -15.99 14.00
N MET A 315 1.13 -16.31 14.04
CA MET A 315 0.39 -16.33 15.29
C MET A 315 0.94 -17.39 16.26
N GLY A 316 1.24 -18.59 15.77
CA GLY A 316 1.92 -19.62 16.54
C GLY A 316 3.29 -19.18 17.05
N SER A 317 4.07 -18.41 16.28
CA SER A 317 5.37 -17.87 16.68
C SER A 317 5.25 -16.80 17.77
N LEU A 318 4.23 -15.92 17.66
CA LEU A 318 3.88 -14.94 18.69
C LEU A 318 3.49 -15.64 19.99
N VAL A 319 2.63 -16.66 19.89
CA VAL A 319 2.18 -17.48 21.03
C VAL A 319 3.34 -18.24 21.65
N ALA A 320 4.19 -18.90 20.84
CA ALA A 320 5.35 -19.64 21.30
C ALA A 320 6.26 -18.75 22.16
N THR A 321 6.53 -17.54 21.71
CA THR A 321 7.36 -16.59 22.47
C THR A 321 6.75 -16.24 23.84
N SER A 322 5.43 -16.11 23.93
CA SER A 322 4.75 -15.78 25.19
C SER A 322 4.46 -16.98 26.10
N TYR A 323 4.39 -18.20 25.56
CA TYR A 323 3.85 -19.38 26.25
C TYR A 323 4.79 -20.59 26.35
N GLN A 324 5.91 -20.63 25.63
CA GLN A 324 6.80 -21.80 25.55
C GLN A 324 7.72 -21.97 26.79
N ASP A 325 7.84 -20.98 27.67
CA ASP A 325 8.88 -20.92 28.72
C ASP A 325 8.41 -21.14 30.20
N LYS A 326 7.24 -21.74 30.44
CA LYS A 326 6.77 -21.98 31.82
C LYS A 326 7.39 -23.17 32.56
N GLN A 327 8.25 -23.99 31.94
CA GLN A 327 8.78 -25.21 32.58
C GLN A 327 10.22 -25.12 33.11
N ALA A 328 10.99 -24.07 32.83
CA ALA A 328 12.43 -24.08 33.13
C ALA A 328 12.97 -22.82 33.84
N GLY A 329 12.25 -22.26 34.83
CA GLY A 329 12.80 -21.29 35.80
C GLY A 329 13.62 -20.12 35.22
N SER A 330 13.42 -19.78 33.94
CA SER A 330 14.24 -18.82 33.20
C SER A 330 13.71 -17.41 33.46
N LYS A 331 14.64 -16.45 33.53
CA LYS A 331 14.37 -15.03 33.83
C LYS A 331 13.20 -14.51 33.00
N ALA A 332 12.33 -13.72 33.65
CA ALA A 332 11.19 -13.03 33.05
C ALA A 332 11.47 -12.59 31.59
N GLY A 333 11.06 -13.44 30.66
CA GLY A 333 11.21 -13.21 29.24
C GLY A 333 10.31 -12.05 28.81
N ILE A 334 10.65 -11.45 27.69
CA ILE A 334 9.82 -10.45 27.04
C ILE A 334 8.52 -11.14 26.59
N GLN A 335 7.38 -10.76 27.16
CA GLN A 335 6.08 -11.42 26.93
C GLN A 335 5.08 -10.46 26.28
N LEU A 336 4.40 -10.93 25.24
CA LEU A 336 3.21 -10.26 24.67
C LEU A 336 1.97 -10.76 25.39
N ASP A 337 1.04 -9.85 25.70
CA ASP A 337 -0.29 -10.24 26.15
C ASP A 337 -1.18 -10.72 24.99
N ASP A 338 -2.31 -11.35 25.31
CA ASP A 338 -3.22 -11.91 24.31
C ASP A 338 -3.75 -10.85 23.33
N SER A 339 -4.01 -9.63 23.81
CA SER A 339 -4.44 -8.52 22.95
C SER A 339 -3.31 -8.04 22.05
N GLU A 340 -2.06 -8.08 22.50
CA GLU A 340 -0.91 -7.76 21.67
C GLU A 340 -0.68 -8.84 20.59
N ILE A 341 -0.91 -10.11 20.89
CA ILE A 341 -0.85 -11.18 19.89
C ILE A 341 -1.94 -10.96 18.82
N ILE A 342 -3.19 -10.75 19.23
CA ILE A 342 -4.31 -10.50 18.30
C ILE A 342 -4.10 -9.18 17.53
N GLY A 343 -3.62 -8.14 18.20
CA GLY A 343 -3.31 -6.85 17.58
C GLY A 343 -2.20 -6.96 16.52
N ASN A 344 -1.16 -7.77 16.78
CA ASN A 344 -0.12 -8.02 15.78
C ASN A 344 -0.61 -8.92 14.63
N ALA A 345 -1.52 -9.86 14.89
CA ALA A 345 -2.18 -10.63 13.83
C ALA A 345 -3.03 -9.72 12.92
N PHE A 346 -3.89 -8.88 13.52
CA PHE A 346 -4.76 -7.95 12.80
C PHE A 346 -3.96 -7.00 11.89
N ILE A 347 -2.87 -6.40 12.40
CA ILE A 347 -2.10 -5.46 11.59
C ILE A 347 -1.39 -6.15 10.42
N MET A 348 -1.11 -7.46 10.48
CA MET A 348 -0.55 -8.19 9.34
C MET A 348 -1.59 -8.47 8.26
N PHE A 349 -2.83 -8.81 8.63
CA PHE A 349 -3.93 -8.85 7.67
C PHE A 349 -4.12 -7.49 7.00
N LEU A 350 -4.26 -6.42 7.79
CA LEU A 350 -4.46 -5.07 7.24
C LEU A 350 -3.30 -4.64 6.32
N ALA A 351 -2.05 -4.85 6.75
CA ALA A 351 -0.88 -4.41 5.99
C ALA A 351 -0.65 -5.23 4.72
N GLY A 352 -0.86 -6.56 4.76
CA GLY A 352 -0.59 -7.45 3.63
C GLY A 352 -1.73 -7.58 2.63
N HIS A 353 -2.97 -7.31 3.05
CA HIS A 353 -4.16 -7.51 2.22
C HIS A 353 -4.30 -6.46 1.12
N GLU A 354 -4.50 -5.18 1.48
CA GLU A 354 -4.82 -4.15 0.48
C GLU A 354 -3.58 -3.70 -0.30
N THR A 355 -2.41 -3.64 0.33
CA THR A 355 -1.21 -3.06 -0.31
C THR A 355 -0.74 -3.90 -1.50
N THR A 356 -0.56 -5.21 -1.31
CA THR A 356 -0.13 -6.13 -2.36
C THR A 356 -1.21 -6.28 -3.45
N ALA A 357 -2.48 -6.40 -3.05
CA ALA A 357 -3.61 -6.46 -3.98
C ALA A 357 -3.67 -5.26 -4.93
N ASN A 358 -3.54 -4.04 -4.40
CA ASN A 358 -3.58 -2.82 -5.22
C ASN A 358 -2.39 -2.76 -6.20
N VAL A 359 -1.21 -3.24 -5.82
CA VAL A 359 -0.06 -3.31 -6.74
C VAL A 359 -0.34 -4.28 -7.88
N MET A 360 -0.90 -5.46 -7.61
CA MET A 360 -1.27 -6.42 -8.65
C MET A 360 -2.36 -5.88 -9.56
N HIS A 361 -3.41 -5.30 -8.97
CA HIS A 361 -4.51 -4.67 -9.68
C HIS A 361 -4.02 -3.58 -10.64
N PHE A 362 -3.31 -2.56 -10.14
CA PHE A 362 -2.82 -1.47 -10.98
C PHE A 362 -1.78 -1.94 -12.01
N THR A 363 -0.94 -2.93 -11.69
CA THR A 363 -0.01 -3.50 -12.67
C THR A 363 -0.76 -4.17 -13.82
N MET A 364 -1.84 -4.91 -13.56
CA MET A 364 -2.67 -5.51 -14.62
C MET A 364 -3.36 -4.44 -15.49
N LEU A 365 -3.86 -3.36 -14.87
CA LEU A 365 -4.45 -2.24 -15.62
C LEU A 365 -3.41 -1.56 -16.53
N GLU A 366 -2.22 -1.29 -16.02
CA GLU A 366 -1.17 -0.65 -16.80
C GLU A 366 -0.61 -1.57 -17.90
N LEU A 367 -0.52 -2.88 -17.66
CA LEU A 367 -0.16 -3.84 -18.71
C LEU A 367 -1.22 -3.93 -19.83
N ALA A 368 -2.51 -3.82 -19.49
CA ALA A 368 -3.58 -3.72 -20.49
C ALA A 368 -3.51 -2.41 -21.28
N ASN A 369 -3.08 -1.31 -20.63
CA ASN A 369 -2.89 0.00 -21.25
C ASN A 369 -1.62 0.11 -22.11
N ASN A 370 -0.65 -0.77 -21.90
CA ASN A 370 0.65 -0.76 -22.57
C ASN A 370 1.01 -2.15 -23.14
N PRO A 371 0.35 -2.59 -24.24
CA PRO A 371 0.55 -3.93 -24.79
C PRO A 371 2.00 -4.28 -25.16
N ALA A 372 2.82 -3.32 -25.60
CA ALA A 372 4.23 -3.55 -25.87
C ALA A 372 5.01 -4.01 -24.63
N ALA A 373 4.76 -3.40 -23.47
CA ALA A 373 5.36 -3.80 -22.21
C ALA A 373 4.86 -5.20 -21.77
N GLN A 374 3.59 -5.51 -22.03
CA GLN A 374 3.02 -6.84 -21.77
C GLN A 374 3.69 -7.93 -22.63
N ARG A 375 3.88 -7.69 -23.93
CA ARG A 375 4.62 -8.62 -24.80
C ARG A 375 6.05 -8.83 -24.31
N ARG A 376 6.73 -7.77 -23.89
CA ARG A 376 8.10 -7.86 -23.38
C ARG A 376 8.17 -8.59 -22.03
N LEU A 377 7.19 -8.38 -21.15
CA LEU A 377 7.03 -9.17 -19.92
C LEU A 377 6.87 -10.67 -20.21
N GLN A 378 6.02 -11.02 -21.17
CA GLN A 378 5.77 -12.40 -21.57
C GLN A 378 7.02 -13.06 -22.18
N GLN A 379 7.82 -12.33 -22.96
CA GLN A 379 9.09 -12.83 -23.51
C GLN A 379 10.10 -13.16 -22.40
N ASP A 380 10.21 -12.31 -21.39
CA ASP A 380 11.07 -12.55 -20.24
C ASP A 380 10.57 -13.77 -19.43
N ILE A 381 9.25 -13.89 -19.21
CA ILE A 381 8.62 -15.07 -18.57
C ILE A 381 8.95 -16.35 -19.35
N ASP A 382 8.77 -16.34 -20.68
CA ASP A 382 9.05 -17.50 -21.54
C ASP A 382 10.53 -17.92 -21.44
N THR A 383 11.44 -16.95 -21.32
CA THR A 383 12.88 -17.21 -21.18
C THR A 383 13.24 -17.79 -19.82
N ILE A 384 12.66 -17.26 -18.74
CA ILE A 384 13.02 -17.61 -17.36
C ILE A 384 12.35 -18.91 -16.90
N LEU A 385 11.06 -19.05 -17.23
CA LEU A 385 10.19 -20.10 -16.70
C LEU A 385 9.86 -21.15 -17.75
N GLY A 386 10.00 -20.84 -19.05
CA GLY A 386 9.55 -21.67 -20.15
C GLY A 386 8.07 -21.44 -20.45
N ARG A 387 7.73 -21.21 -21.72
CA ARG A 387 6.36 -20.90 -22.17
C ARG A 387 5.32 -21.94 -21.74
N ASP A 388 5.66 -23.21 -21.90
CA ASP A 388 4.75 -24.34 -21.65
C ASP A 388 5.11 -25.14 -20.40
N SER A 389 6.01 -24.63 -19.55
CA SER A 389 6.33 -25.31 -18.29
C SER A 389 5.12 -25.32 -17.35
N ASP A 390 5.08 -26.35 -16.50
CA ASP A 390 4.12 -26.45 -15.42
C ASP A 390 4.55 -25.54 -14.27
N PRO A 391 3.75 -24.54 -13.85
CA PRO A 391 4.03 -23.68 -12.70
C PRO A 391 4.32 -24.45 -11.40
N ALA A 392 3.78 -25.67 -11.24
CA ALA A 392 4.10 -26.53 -10.10
C ALA A 392 5.58 -26.93 -10.05
N THR A 393 6.30 -26.86 -11.17
CA THR A 393 7.75 -27.16 -11.22
C THR A 393 8.64 -25.97 -10.90
N TRP A 394 8.11 -24.75 -10.82
CA TRP A 394 8.91 -23.54 -10.56
C TRP A 394 9.51 -23.54 -9.16
N ASN A 395 10.83 -23.54 -9.06
CA ASN A 395 11.54 -23.44 -7.80
C ASN A 395 11.72 -21.97 -7.38
N TYR A 396 11.40 -21.65 -6.13
CA TYR A 396 11.51 -20.29 -5.60
C TYR A 396 12.95 -19.80 -5.61
N GLU A 397 13.88 -20.54 -5.03
CA GLU A 397 15.28 -20.14 -4.85
C GLU A 397 15.98 -19.85 -6.18
N GLU A 398 15.67 -20.63 -7.21
CA GLU A 398 16.24 -20.49 -8.55
C GLU A 398 15.62 -19.33 -9.34
N LYS A 399 14.31 -19.10 -9.22
CA LYS A 399 13.57 -18.23 -10.15
C LYS A 399 13.36 -16.82 -9.63
N VAL A 400 13.14 -16.64 -8.34
CA VAL A 400 12.68 -15.36 -7.79
C VAL A 400 13.65 -14.20 -8.04
N GLY A 401 14.97 -14.45 -7.92
CA GLY A 401 15.99 -13.45 -8.21
C GLY A 401 15.94 -13.02 -9.67
N VAL A 402 16.00 -13.98 -10.60
CA VAL A 402 15.97 -13.71 -12.04
C VAL A 402 14.66 -13.01 -12.45
N MET A 403 13.52 -13.41 -11.87
CA MET A 403 12.23 -12.75 -12.08
C MET A 403 12.28 -11.28 -11.65
N GLN A 404 12.86 -10.97 -10.49
CA GLN A 404 12.99 -9.59 -10.01
C GLN A 404 13.94 -8.74 -10.88
N GLY A 405 14.93 -9.35 -11.52
CA GLY A 405 15.87 -8.68 -12.45
C GLY A 405 15.34 -8.53 -13.89
N SER A 406 14.09 -8.94 -14.14
CA SER A 406 13.45 -8.94 -15.46
C SER A 406 12.33 -7.90 -15.56
N MET A 407 11.60 -7.89 -16.68
CA MET A 407 10.38 -7.10 -16.82
C MET A 407 9.37 -7.34 -15.69
N LEU A 408 9.30 -8.52 -15.08
CA LEU A 408 8.41 -8.77 -13.93
C LEU A 408 8.72 -7.83 -12.76
N GLY A 409 10.00 -7.66 -12.42
CA GLY A 409 10.43 -6.70 -11.42
C GLY A 409 10.26 -5.25 -11.88
N ALA A 410 10.54 -4.97 -13.16
CA ALA A 410 10.42 -3.63 -13.72
C ALA A 410 8.97 -3.10 -13.69
N VAL A 411 7.99 -3.91 -14.08
CA VAL A 411 6.56 -3.52 -14.09
C VAL A 411 6.03 -3.32 -12.68
N MET A 412 6.40 -4.19 -11.74
CA MET A 412 6.04 -4.03 -10.33
C MET A 412 6.66 -2.75 -9.74
N ASN A 413 7.96 -2.53 -9.94
CA ASN A 413 8.66 -1.37 -9.41
C ASN A 413 8.13 -0.06 -10.02
N GLU A 414 7.78 -0.06 -11.31
CA GLU A 414 7.18 1.10 -11.94
C GLU A 414 5.78 1.39 -11.41
N THR A 415 4.95 0.36 -11.22
CA THR A 415 3.66 0.52 -10.54
C THR A 415 3.85 1.09 -9.13
N LEU A 416 4.80 0.58 -8.34
CA LEU A 416 5.12 1.14 -7.03
C LEU A 416 5.64 2.58 -7.10
N ARG A 417 6.33 2.96 -8.19
CA ARG A 417 6.82 4.33 -8.41
C ARG A 417 5.67 5.29 -8.67
N VAL A 418 4.74 4.93 -9.55
CA VAL A 418 3.68 5.84 -10.00
C VAL A 418 2.39 5.72 -9.20
N LEU A 419 2.01 4.53 -8.76
CA LEU A 419 0.77 4.21 -8.04
C LEU A 419 1.09 3.49 -6.71
N PRO A 420 1.92 4.07 -5.81
CA PRO A 420 2.24 3.44 -4.54
C PRO A 420 0.99 3.33 -3.65
N PRO A 421 0.77 2.19 -2.97
CA PRO A 421 -0.31 2.07 -1.98
C PRO A 421 -0.25 3.11 -0.85
N VAL A 422 0.97 3.55 -0.49
CA VAL A 422 1.21 4.58 0.54
C VAL A 422 1.81 5.82 -0.13
N VAL A 423 1.08 6.93 -0.10
CA VAL A 423 1.47 8.18 -0.79
C VAL A 423 2.35 9.10 0.06
N GLU A 424 2.32 8.93 1.38
CA GLU A 424 3.11 9.69 2.35
C GLU A 424 3.44 8.84 3.58
N VAL A 425 4.69 8.90 4.07
CA VAL A 425 5.10 8.23 5.31
C VAL A 425 5.26 9.27 6.43
N PRO A 426 4.40 9.26 7.45
CA PRO A 426 4.45 10.26 8.51
C PRO A 426 5.52 9.94 9.56
N LYS A 427 6.21 11.00 9.99
CA LYS A 427 7.26 11.03 11.02
C LYS A 427 7.05 12.26 11.91
N LYS A 428 7.78 12.32 13.03
CA LYS A 428 7.70 13.44 13.97
C LYS A 428 9.04 13.66 14.65
N SER A 429 9.50 14.90 14.78
CA SER A 429 10.65 15.20 15.63
C SER A 429 10.28 15.03 17.11
N THR A 430 11.26 14.71 17.94
CA THR A 430 11.04 14.51 19.37
C THR A 430 10.34 15.71 20.04
N PRO A 431 9.51 15.52 21.08
CA PRO A 431 8.73 16.61 21.67
C PRO A 431 9.56 17.72 22.32
N THR A 432 10.78 17.42 22.78
CA THR A 432 11.59 18.30 23.62
C THR A 432 12.92 18.71 23.02
N LYS A 433 13.40 18.02 21.97
CA LYS A 433 14.72 18.26 21.37
C LYS A 433 14.56 18.67 19.91
N GLU A 434 15.19 19.78 19.56
CA GLU A 434 15.35 20.22 18.18
C GLU A 434 16.26 19.26 17.42
N GLN A 435 15.99 19.09 16.13
CA GLN A 435 16.73 18.18 15.28
C GLN A 435 17.46 18.95 14.21
N THR A 436 18.72 18.63 13.95
CA THR A 436 19.42 19.17 12.78
C THR A 436 19.19 18.25 11.60
N ILE A 437 18.90 18.80 10.43
CA ILE A 437 18.83 18.10 9.15
C ILE A 437 19.75 18.79 8.15
N MET A 438 20.27 18.03 7.18
CA MET A 438 21.06 18.55 6.08
C MET A 438 20.14 18.79 4.88
N ILE A 439 20.08 20.03 4.39
CA ILE A 439 19.35 20.39 3.17
C ILE A 439 20.31 21.15 2.27
N ASP A 440 20.57 20.62 1.08
CA ASP A 440 21.49 21.20 0.08
C ASP A 440 22.88 21.52 0.66
N GLY A 441 23.42 20.63 1.48
CA GLY A 441 24.71 20.81 2.16
C GLY A 441 24.69 21.82 3.33
N VAL A 442 23.56 22.44 3.63
CA VAL A 442 23.39 23.40 4.72
C VAL A 442 22.71 22.74 5.91
N ARG A 443 23.28 22.92 7.11
CA ARG A 443 22.64 22.51 8.37
C ARG A 443 21.45 23.41 8.66
N ARG A 444 20.27 22.81 8.79
CA ARG A 444 19.02 23.48 9.18
C ARG A 444 18.52 22.89 10.49
N THR A 445 18.03 23.76 11.37
CA THR A 445 17.42 23.34 12.64
C THR A 445 15.92 23.19 12.47
N LEU A 446 15.43 21.98 12.70
CA LEU A 446 14.03 21.65 12.79
C LEU A 446 13.58 21.76 14.26
N PRO A 447 12.55 22.56 14.57
CA PRO A 447 12.05 22.68 15.94
C PRO A 447 11.60 21.32 16.50
N ALA A 448 11.67 21.18 17.82
CA ALA A 448 11.06 20.06 18.52
C ALA A 448 9.55 19.98 18.22
N ASN A 449 8.95 18.79 18.27
CA ASN A 449 7.52 18.59 18.01
C ASN A 449 7.06 19.14 16.64
N THR A 450 7.83 18.85 15.59
CA THR A 450 7.49 19.13 14.19
C THR A 450 7.03 17.82 13.56
N TYR A 451 5.90 17.83 12.86
CA TYR A 451 5.48 16.69 12.05
C TYR A 451 6.27 16.67 10.74
N LEU A 452 6.45 15.50 10.15
CA LEU A 452 7.10 15.36 8.86
C LEU A 452 6.30 14.38 7.99
N GLY A 453 6.08 14.74 6.74
CA GLY A 453 5.53 13.88 5.70
C GLY A 453 6.62 13.57 4.68
N LEU A 454 7.07 12.32 4.62
CA LEU A 454 7.96 11.86 3.54
C LEU A 454 7.08 11.54 2.33
N CYS A 455 7.06 12.42 1.34
CA CYS A 455 6.11 12.35 0.24
C CYS A 455 6.59 11.34 -0.81
N VAL A 456 6.07 10.12 -0.73
CA VAL A 456 6.43 8.98 -1.58
C VAL A 456 6.19 9.29 -3.05
N THR A 457 4.99 9.79 -3.39
CA THR A 457 4.64 10.15 -4.78
C THR A 457 5.48 11.30 -5.33
N GLY A 458 5.95 12.21 -4.47
CA GLY A 458 6.82 13.33 -4.83
C GLY A 458 8.25 12.87 -5.11
N CYS A 459 8.91 12.22 -4.14
CA CYS A 459 10.31 11.78 -4.30
C CYS A 459 10.50 10.77 -5.44
N GLN A 460 9.51 9.90 -5.68
CA GLN A 460 9.48 8.91 -6.77
C GLN A 460 9.28 9.53 -8.17
N ARG A 461 9.11 10.85 -8.23
CA ARG A 461 8.96 11.66 -9.44
C ARG A 461 9.86 12.89 -9.41
N ASN A 462 10.86 12.88 -8.54
CA ASN A 462 11.79 13.98 -8.42
C ASN A 462 12.78 13.92 -9.61
N PRO A 463 12.84 14.93 -10.50
CA PRO A 463 13.71 14.93 -11.67
C PRO A 463 15.20 14.89 -11.32
N ARG A 464 15.58 15.19 -10.07
CA ARG A 464 16.98 15.05 -9.60
C ARG A 464 17.40 13.60 -9.43
N ALA A 465 16.46 12.71 -9.15
CA ALA A 465 16.72 11.32 -8.77
C ALA A 465 16.31 10.29 -9.83
N TRP A 466 15.47 10.70 -10.79
CA TRP A 466 14.89 9.80 -11.77
C TRP A 466 15.25 10.22 -13.20
N PRO A 467 15.68 9.27 -14.06
CA PRO A 467 15.93 9.56 -15.47
C PRO A 467 14.63 10.04 -16.12
N ALA A 468 14.69 11.03 -17.01
CA ALA A 468 13.50 11.62 -17.60
C ALA A 468 13.62 11.72 -19.11
N ARG A 469 12.55 11.37 -19.82
CA ARG A 469 12.43 11.50 -21.27
C ARG A 469 11.11 12.15 -21.63
N PRO A 470 10.91 12.71 -22.84
CA PRO A 470 9.62 13.25 -23.23
C PRO A 470 8.48 12.24 -23.07
N SER A 471 7.38 12.67 -22.47
CA SER A 471 6.21 11.82 -22.25
C SER A 471 5.64 11.31 -23.58
N LYS A 472 5.41 10.00 -23.66
CA LYS A 472 4.74 9.37 -24.80
C LYS A 472 3.23 9.35 -24.63
N ILE A 473 2.74 9.54 -23.39
CA ILE A 473 1.32 9.43 -23.05
C ILE A 473 0.62 10.79 -23.13
N THR A 474 1.24 11.82 -22.57
CA THR A 474 0.62 13.15 -22.38
C THR A 474 1.24 14.24 -23.25
N GLY A 475 2.40 13.98 -23.86
CA GLY A 475 3.19 15.00 -24.57
C GLY A 475 3.86 16.02 -23.64
N ALA A 476 3.85 15.78 -22.33
CA ALA A 476 4.59 16.57 -21.36
C ALA A 476 6.12 16.54 -21.62
N PRO A 477 6.87 17.55 -21.13
CA PRO A 477 8.33 17.61 -21.30
C PRO A 477 9.09 16.40 -20.76
N ASP A 478 8.53 15.73 -19.74
CA ASP A 478 9.08 14.54 -19.12
C ASP A 478 8.02 13.44 -18.88
N ASP A 479 8.49 12.21 -18.74
CA ASP A 479 7.74 10.97 -18.54
C ASP A 479 7.73 10.53 -17.07
N LEU A 480 8.07 11.43 -16.13
CA LEU A 480 8.11 11.10 -14.69
C LEU A 480 6.71 10.74 -14.16
N ASN A 481 5.66 11.20 -14.83
CA ASN A 481 4.28 10.86 -14.52
C ASN A 481 3.72 9.69 -15.34
N ASP A 482 4.42 9.26 -16.39
CA ASP A 482 4.04 8.12 -17.21
C ASP A 482 4.44 6.81 -16.51
N TRP A 483 3.72 5.72 -16.80
CA TRP A 483 4.11 4.38 -16.41
C TRP A 483 5.05 3.80 -17.48
N VAL A 484 6.36 3.76 -17.19
CA VAL A 484 7.42 3.36 -18.14
C VAL A 484 8.35 2.34 -17.48
N PRO A 485 8.03 1.04 -17.50
CA PRO A 485 8.83 0.01 -16.83
C PRO A 485 10.25 -0.10 -17.37
N GLU A 486 10.49 0.23 -18.63
CA GLU A 486 11.81 0.14 -19.26
C GLU A 486 12.85 1.05 -18.61
N ARG A 487 12.44 2.07 -17.84
CA ARG A 487 13.36 2.95 -17.08
C ARG A 487 14.20 2.19 -16.07
N TRP A 488 13.73 1.01 -15.66
CA TRP A 488 14.38 0.20 -14.65
C TRP A 488 15.57 -0.57 -15.20
N PHE A 489 15.92 -0.48 -16.49
CA PHE A 489 17.10 -1.14 -17.05
C PHE A 489 18.23 -0.16 -17.31
N ARG A 490 19.47 -0.49 -16.90
CA ARG A 490 20.67 0.34 -17.11
C ARG A 490 20.98 0.64 -18.59
N PRO A 491 20.73 -0.27 -19.56
CA PRO A 491 20.86 0.07 -20.98
C PRO A 491 19.96 1.23 -21.44
N SER A 492 18.92 1.56 -20.68
CA SER A 492 18.05 2.70 -20.96
C SER A 492 18.64 4.04 -20.45
N LEU A 493 19.73 4.00 -19.69
CA LEU A 493 20.34 5.19 -19.09
C LEU A 493 21.46 5.75 -19.98
N SER A 494 21.66 7.07 -19.91
CA SER A 494 22.86 7.75 -20.42
C SER A 494 24.12 7.37 -19.63
N GLU A 495 25.31 7.66 -20.16
CA GLU A 495 26.57 7.34 -19.46
C GLU A 495 26.71 8.06 -18.10
N ASP A 496 26.19 9.29 -17.99
CA ASP A 496 26.20 10.05 -16.74
C ASP A 496 25.23 9.44 -15.70
N GLU A 497 24.10 8.89 -16.14
CA GLU A 497 23.12 8.20 -15.28
C GLU A 497 23.57 6.79 -14.85
N LYS A 498 24.54 6.20 -15.55
CA LYS A 498 25.13 4.90 -15.18
C LYS A 498 26.15 5.02 -14.04
N GLN A 499 26.73 6.21 -13.83
CA GLN A 499 27.65 6.54 -12.74
C GLN A 499 26.88 6.83 -11.45
N SER A 500 26.22 5.82 -10.88
CA SER A 500 25.72 5.90 -9.52
C SER A 500 26.62 5.10 -8.58
N ASP A 501 27.27 5.78 -7.64
CA ASP A 501 28.13 5.23 -6.58
C ASP A 501 27.31 4.49 -5.49
N VAL A 502 26.23 3.79 -5.88
CA VAL A 502 25.36 3.07 -4.93
C VAL A 502 26.03 1.74 -4.55
N PRO A 503 26.37 1.52 -3.27
CA PRO A 503 27.05 0.31 -2.84
C PRO A 503 26.29 -0.96 -3.24
N GLU A 504 27.00 -2.02 -3.67
CA GLU A 504 26.41 -3.30 -4.06
C GLU A 504 25.58 -3.97 -2.95
N SER A 505 25.82 -3.59 -1.68
CA SER A 505 25.14 -4.11 -0.51
C SER A 505 23.75 -3.51 -0.26
N GLU A 506 23.35 -2.48 -1.00
CA GLU A 506 22.12 -1.74 -0.70
C GLU A 506 20.91 -2.25 -1.48
N ASP A 507 19.91 -2.62 -0.68
CA ASP A 507 18.87 -3.56 -1.06
C ASP A 507 17.54 -2.83 -1.36
N PHE A 508 17.09 -2.90 -2.61
CA PHE A 508 15.69 -2.63 -2.97
C PHE A 508 14.73 -3.77 -2.56
N GLY A 509 15.07 -4.52 -1.52
CA GLY A 509 14.32 -5.63 -0.96
C GLY A 509 14.45 -6.90 -1.80
N GLY A 510 15.41 -6.91 -2.72
CA GLY A 510 15.67 -7.95 -3.67
C GLY A 510 16.79 -8.91 -3.29
N TYR A 511 16.78 -10.01 -4.01
CA TYR A 511 17.81 -11.02 -3.97
C TYR A 511 19.11 -10.41 -4.48
N ALA A 512 20.14 -10.41 -3.62
CA ALA A 512 21.48 -10.02 -4.01
C ALA A 512 22.06 -11.09 -4.95
N GLY A 513 22.53 -10.66 -6.12
CA GLY A 513 23.20 -11.56 -7.06
C GLY A 513 23.66 -10.82 -8.32
N PRO A 514 24.69 -11.34 -9.02
CA PRO A 514 25.17 -10.77 -10.28
C PRO A 514 24.07 -10.66 -11.35
N ASP A 515 23.05 -11.53 -11.28
CA ASP A 515 21.97 -11.63 -12.28
C ASP A 515 20.90 -10.53 -12.16
N THR A 516 20.67 -10.00 -10.95
CA THR A 516 19.72 -8.88 -10.70
C THR A 516 20.40 -7.52 -10.67
N SER A 517 21.62 -7.47 -10.16
CA SER A 517 22.36 -6.23 -9.87
C SER A 517 22.98 -5.58 -11.11
N ALA A 518 23.36 -6.36 -12.12
CA ALA A 518 24.09 -5.84 -13.26
C ALA A 518 23.20 -5.09 -14.27
N SER A 519 21.93 -5.49 -14.42
CA SER A 519 21.04 -5.01 -15.49
C SER A 519 20.08 -3.89 -15.08
N MET A 520 19.74 -3.76 -13.78
CA MET A 520 18.69 -2.86 -13.31
C MET A 520 19.21 -1.49 -12.82
N PHE A 521 18.45 -0.42 -13.09
CA PHE A 521 18.65 0.92 -12.55
C PHE A 521 18.44 0.91 -11.04
N ARG A 522 19.33 1.61 -10.32
CA ARG A 522 19.29 1.77 -8.87
C ARG A 522 19.03 3.24 -8.54
N PRO A 523 17.82 3.59 -8.08
CA PRO A 523 17.55 4.92 -7.61
C PRO A 523 18.46 5.30 -6.44
N VAL A 524 18.72 6.58 -6.24
CA VAL A 524 19.48 7.04 -5.07
C VAL A 524 18.66 6.80 -3.79
N GLN A 525 19.33 6.64 -2.64
CA GLN A 525 18.66 6.48 -1.35
C GLN A 525 17.63 7.58 -1.09
N GLY A 526 16.51 7.24 -0.46
CA GLY A 526 15.41 8.16 -0.22
C GLY A 526 14.58 8.57 -1.45
N SER A 527 14.93 8.16 -2.68
CA SER A 527 14.15 8.51 -3.89
C SER A 527 13.14 7.45 -4.33
N PHE A 528 13.26 6.21 -3.83
CA PHE A 528 12.30 5.13 -4.04
C PHE A 528 11.99 4.44 -2.71
N ILE A 529 10.90 4.84 -2.07
CA ILE A 529 10.54 4.42 -0.71
C ILE A 529 9.11 3.84 -0.59
N PRO A 530 8.63 3.00 -1.53
CA PRO A 530 7.28 2.42 -1.43
C PRO A 530 7.11 1.49 -0.23
N PHE A 531 8.23 0.95 0.28
CA PHE A 531 8.32 0.14 1.49
C PHE A 531 8.93 0.90 2.68
N SER A 532 9.05 2.24 2.58
CA SER A 532 9.90 3.07 3.45
C SER A 532 11.37 2.61 3.46
N GLU A 533 12.19 3.19 4.31
CA GLU A 533 13.63 2.94 4.40
C GLU A 533 14.08 2.88 5.88
N GLY A 534 15.30 2.38 6.10
CA GLY A 534 15.94 2.31 7.40
C GLY A 534 15.34 1.24 8.31
N PRO A 535 15.55 1.33 9.63
CA PRO A 535 15.11 0.30 10.58
C PRO A 535 13.60 0.07 10.64
N ARG A 536 12.81 1.00 10.09
CA ARG A 536 11.34 0.99 10.07
C ARG A 536 10.77 0.62 8.70
N SER A 537 11.61 0.16 7.77
CA SER A 537 11.17 -0.38 6.48
C SER A 537 10.20 -1.56 6.66
N CYS A 538 9.37 -1.78 5.64
CA CYS A 538 8.32 -2.79 5.65
C CYS A 538 8.88 -4.17 5.97
N ILE A 539 8.31 -4.84 6.98
CA ILE A 539 8.69 -6.21 7.33
C ILE A 539 8.34 -7.22 6.24
N GLY A 540 7.21 -6.99 5.57
CA GLY A 540 6.64 -7.87 4.55
C GLY A 540 7.16 -7.59 3.15
N ARG A 541 8.16 -6.70 2.98
CA ARG A 541 8.67 -6.29 1.66
C ARG A 541 8.97 -7.48 0.75
N ARG A 542 9.77 -8.44 1.25
CA ARG A 542 10.14 -9.64 0.47
C ARG A 542 8.92 -10.48 0.11
N LEU A 543 8.02 -10.73 1.07
CA LEU A 543 6.80 -11.51 0.81
C LEU A 543 5.93 -10.85 -0.25
N ALA A 544 5.71 -9.54 -0.15
CA ALA A 544 4.90 -8.80 -1.13
C ALA A 544 5.53 -8.85 -2.53
N ILE A 545 6.86 -8.71 -2.64
CA ILE A 545 7.56 -8.85 -3.92
C ILE A 545 7.34 -10.25 -4.50
N VAL A 546 7.57 -11.29 -3.69
CA VAL A 546 7.41 -12.69 -4.11
C VAL A 546 5.98 -12.99 -4.56
N GLU A 547 5.00 -12.53 -3.79
CA GLU A 547 3.58 -12.67 -4.08
C GLU A 547 3.22 -12.06 -5.43
N VAL A 548 3.59 -10.80 -5.66
CA VAL A 548 3.31 -10.10 -6.93
C VAL A 548 4.01 -10.78 -8.10
N LEU A 549 5.32 -11.08 -7.97
CA LEU A 549 6.09 -11.68 -9.05
C LEU A 549 5.54 -13.05 -9.46
N ALA A 550 5.22 -13.91 -8.49
CA ALA A 550 4.70 -15.25 -8.74
C ALA A 550 3.30 -15.22 -9.38
N ALA A 551 2.40 -14.37 -8.86
CA ALA A 551 1.05 -14.23 -9.40
C ALA A 551 1.06 -13.68 -10.83
N LEU A 552 1.81 -12.59 -11.08
CA LEU A 552 1.93 -12.02 -12.42
C LEU A 552 2.59 -13.00 -13.40
N ALA A 553 3.62 -13.72 -12.97
CA ALA A 553 4.27 -14.72 -13.82
C ALA A 553 3.33 -15.84 -14.22
N TYR A 554 2.52 -16.36 -13.29
CA TYR A 554 1.50 -17.37 -13.63
C TYR A 554 0.50 -16.81 -14.64
N ILE A 555 -0.10 -15.65 -14.36
CA ILE A 555 -1.13 -15.04 -15.20
C ILE A 555 -0.59 -14.81 -16.61
N PHE A 556 0.56 -14.14 -16.74
CA PHE A 556 1.12 -13.78 -18.03
C PHE A 556 1.92 -14.89 -18.71
N GLN A 557 2.21 -16.02 -18.06
CA GLN A 557 2.67 -17.22 -18.77
C GLN A 557 1.55 -17.81 -19.63
N LYS A 558 0.30 -17.79 -19.14
CA LYS A 558 -0.85 -18.48 -19.76
C LYS A 558 -1.77 -17.55 -20.55
N TYR A 559 -1.89 -16.29 -20.10
CA TYR A 559 -2.87 -15.34 -20.59
C TYR A 559 -2.26 -13.99 -20.97
N SER A 560 -3.03 -13.25 -21.74
CA SER A 560 -2.90 -11.82 -22.02
C SER A 560 -4.11 -11.11 -21.40
N ILE A 561 -3.91 -9.90 -20.89
CA ILE A 561 -4.98 -9.06 -20.37
C ILE A 561 -5.17 -7.88 -21.31
N GLU A 562 -6.41 -7.69 -21.74
CA GLU A 562 -6.81 -6.61 -22.63
C GLU A 562 -7.81 -5.68 -21.94
N ASN A 563 -7.84 -4.40 -22.32
CA ASN A 563 -8.96 -3.54 -21.95
C ASN A 563 -10.23 -4.04 -22.65
N ALA A 564 -11.32 -4.23 -21.90
CA ALA A 564 -12.57 -4.71 -22.47
C ALA A 564 -13.20 -3.65 -23.38
N VAL A 565 -13.64 -4.05 -24.57
CA VAL A 565 -14.23 -3.15 -25.59
C VAL A 565 -15.73 -3.34 -25.78
N ASP A 566 -16.35 -4.21 -24.97
CA ASP A 566 -17.75 -4.65 -25.11
C ASP A 566 -18.77 -3.51 -25.03
N ASP A 567 -18.41 -2.40 -24.38
CA ASP A 567 -19.23 -1.18 -24.30
C ASP A 567 -19.42 -0.50 -25.68
N TRP A 568 -18.55 -0.81 -26.65
CA TRP A 568 -18.52 -0.17 -27.97
C TRP A 568 -18.66 -1.14 -29.14
N ALA A 569 -18.20 -2.39 -29.00
CA ALA A 569 -18.27 -3.40 -30.05
C ALA A 569 -18.30 -4.81 -29.45
N SER A 570 -19.16 -5.66 -29.99
CA SER A 570 -19.20 -7.09 -29.70
C SER A 570 -17.98 -7.83 -30.27
N ASN A 571 -17.69 -9.03 -29.75
CA ASN A 571 -16.60 -9.87 -30.26
C ASN A 571 -16.69 -10.15 -31.77
N ASP A 572 -17.90 -10.36 -32.30
CA ASP A 572 -18.15 -10.57 -33.73
C ASP A 572 -17.86 -9.32 -34.56
N GLU A 573 -18.18 -8.13 -34.05
CA GLU A 573 -17.86 -6.87 -34.71
C GLU A 573 -16.35 -6.64 -34.72
N VAL A 574 -15.68 -6.85 -33.57
CA VAL A 574 -14.21 -6.75 -33.46
C VAL A 574 -13.52 -7.72 -34.42
N ALA A 575 -14.02 -8.94 -34.59
CA ALA A 575 -13.46 -9.91 -35.52
C ALA A 575 -13.53 -9.47 -36.99
N ARG A 576 -14.53 -8.64 -37.34
CA ARG A 576 -14.72 -8.10 -38.71
C ARG A 576 -13.99 -6.78 -38.95
N MET A 577 -13.48 -6.13 -37.90
CA MET A 577 -12.76 -4.87 -38.01
C MET A 577 -11.38 -5.04 -38.65
N ASP A 578 -11.00 -4.08 -39.49
CA ASP A 578 -9.62 -3.93 -39.91
C ASP A 578 -8.73 -3.43 -38.75
N GLN A 579 -7.40 -3.44 -38.96
CA GLN A 579 -6.44 -3.08 -37.93
C GLN A 579 -6.57 -1.61 -37.46
N GLY A 580 -6.85 -0.67 -38.37
CA GLY A 580 -7.00 0.74 -38.01
C GLY A 580 -8.27 1.01 -37.19
N GLN A 581 -9.35 0.29 -37.49
CA GLN A 581 -10.58 0.29 -36.71
C GLN A 581 -10.35 -0.28 -35.30
N LYS A 582 -9.67 -1.43 -35.20
CA LYS A 582 -9.27 -2.02 -33.92
C LYS A 582 -8.39 -1.09 -33.10
N GLU A 583 -7.42 -0.43 -33.73
CA GLU A 583 -6.52 0.51 -33.06
C GLU A 583 -7.30 1.69 -32.47
N THR A 584 -8.21 2.26 -33.25
CA THR A 584 -9.08 3.36 -32.80
C THR A 584 -9.99 2.91 -31.64
N LEU A 585 -10.56 1.72 -31.73
CA LEU A 585 -11.39 1.14 -30.67
C LEU A 585 -10.58 0.94 -29.38
N TYR A 586 -9.42 0.31 -29.48
CA TYR A 586 -8.60 0.01 -28.32
C TYR A 586 -8.04 1.28 -27.66
N LYS A 587 -7.67 2.31 -28.45
CA LYS A 587 -7.30 3.63 -27.91
C LYS A 587 -8.40 4.25 -27.04
N LYS A 588 -9.67 4.10 -27.42
CA LYS A 588 -10.81 4.55 -26.58
C LYS A 588 -10.87 3.78 -25.25
N ALA A 589 -10.63 2.47 -25.28
CA ALA A 589 -10.60 1.64 -24.09
C ALA A 589 -9.45 2.00 -23.15
N VAL A 590 -8.25 2.25 -23.68
CA VAL A 590 -7.09 2.76 -22.94
C VAL A 590 -7.37 4.13 -22.33
N GLN A 591 -8.02 5.04 -23.07
CA GLN A 591 -8.39 6.35 -22.55
C GLN A 591 -9.41 6.25 -21.40
N ARG A 592 -10.41 5.36 -21.51
CA ARG A 592 -11.35 5.07 -20.40
C ARG A 592 -10.58 4.57 -19.17
N SER A 593 -9.69 3.61 -19.35
CA SER A 593 -8.88 3.04 -18.26
C SER A 593 -8.05 4.11 -17.55
N ARG A 594 -7.26 4.91 -18.29
CA ARG A 594 -6.47 6.01 -17.73
C ARG A 594 -7.33 7.03 -16.98
N GLY A 595 -8.48 7.41 -17.54
CA GLY A 595 -9.42 8.33 -16.89
C GLY A 595 -9.98 7.80 -15.57
N VAL A 596 -10.18 6.49 -15.44
CA VAL A 596 -10.59 5.87 -14.16
C VAL A 596 -9.41 5.76 -13.19
N ILE A 597 -8.20 5.42 -13.65
CA ILE A 597 -7.01 5.39 -12.79
C ILE A 597 -6.75 6.76 -12.16
N GLU A 598 -6.96 7.86 -12.91
CA GLU A 598 -6.82 9.23 -12.40
C GLU A 598 -7.76 9.58 -11.24
N THR A 599 -8.86 8.83 -11.05
CA THR A 599 -9.79 9.06 -9.93
C THR A 599 -9.41 8.30 -8.67
N CYS A 600 -8.36 7.47 -8.70
CA CYS A 600 -7.89 6.79 -7.50
C CYS A 600 -7.51 7.80 -6.40
N GLU A 601 -7.79 7.44 -5.15
CA GLU A 601 -7.50 8.30 -4.00
C GLU A 601 -7.04 7.44 -2.82
N THR A 602 -6.37 8.06 -1.85
CA THR A 602 -6.00 7.37 -0.60
C THR A 602 -7.04 7.68 0.47
N ARG A 603 -7.59 6.63 1.06
CA ARG A 603 -8.31 6.68 2.36
C ARG A 603 -7.51 6.00 3.46
N ILE A 604 -6.94 4.85 3.12
CA ILE A 604 -5.97 4.09 3.94
C ILE A 604 -4.81 3.70 3.02
N THR A 605 -5.14 3.07 1.90
CA THR A 605 -4.26 2.81 0.77
C THR A 605 -4.80 3.50 -0.49
N LEU A 606 -3.95 3.73 -1.49
CA LEU A 606 -4.34 4.21 -2.80
C LEU A 606 -5.11 3.12 -3.56
N LYS A 607 -6.38 3.37 -3.90
CA LYS A 607 -7.21 2.46 -4.70
C LYS A 607 -8.36 3.18 -5.41
N LEU A 608 -9.11 2.43 -6.22
CA LEU A 608 -10.37 2.89 -6.78
C LEU A 608 -11.45 2.80 -5.69
N HIS A 609 -12.22 3.87 -5.50
CA HIS A 609 -13.25 3.93 -4.46
C HIS A 609 -14.64 4.06 -5.08
N ASN A 610 -15.68 3.90 -4.26
CA ASN A 610 -17.08 4.13 -4.64
C ASN A 610 -17.56 3.27 -5.82
N GLY A 611 -17.03 2.04 -5.95
CA GLY A 611 -17.43 1.10 -6.99
C GLY A 611 -16.91 1.45 -8.40
N GLN A 612 -15.91 2.32 -8.51
CA GLN A 612 -15.22 2.54 -9.77
C GLN A 612 -14.37 1.32 -10.13
N PHE A 613 -14.36 0.93 -11.41
CA PHE A 613 -13.59 -0.20 -11.93
C PHE A 613 -13.22 0.04 -13.39
N VAL A 614 -12.22 -0.69 -13.87
CA VAL A 614 -11.88 -0.79 -15.30
C VAL A 614 -12.22 -2.21 -15.76
N PRO A 615 -13.12 -2.40 -16.75
CA PRO A 615 -13.41 -3.72 -17.27
C PRO A 615 -12.24 -4.22 -18.13
N LEU A 616 -11.79 -5.43 -17.84
CA LEU A 616 -10.70 -6.12 -18.55
C LEU A 616 -11.19 -7.42 -19.16
N SER A 617 -10.51 -7.92 -20.19
CA SER A 617 -10.73 -9.25 -20.76
C SER A 617 -9.50 -10.14 -20.55
N LEU A 618 -9.73 -11.40 -20.17
CA LEU A 618 -8.67 -12.40 -20.03
C LEU A 618 -8.66 -13.22 -21.32
N VAL A 619 -7.53 -13.20 -22.02
CA VAL A 619 -7.40 -13.85 -23.32
C VAL A 619 -6.29 -14.87 -23.24
N LYS A 620 -6.49 -16.07 -23.78
CA LYS A 620 -5.43 -17.07 -23.83
C LYS A 620 -4.30 -16.59 -24.73
N ARG A 621 -3.05 -16.84 -24.34
CA ARG A 621 -1.90 -16.42 -25.17
C ARG A 621 -1.94 -17.09 -26.54
N GLY A 622 -1.73 -16.30 -27.59
CA GLY A 622 -1.90 -16.68 -28.99
C GLY A 622 -3.29 -16.43 -29.57
N GLU A 623 -4.25 -16.01 -28.75
CA GLU A 623 -5.62 -15.67 -29.16
C GLU A 623 -5.91 -14.17 -28.95
N GLU A 624 -4.87 -13.34 -28.79
CA GLU A 624 -4.98 -11.90 -28.58
C GLU A 624 -5.76 -11.20 -29.71
N ARG A 625 -6.54 -10.19 -29.35
CA ARG A 625 -7.27 -9.34 -30.31
C ARG A 625 -6.50 -8.05 -30.61
N PHE A 626 -5.79 -7.55 -29.59
CA PHE A 626 -5.08 -6.28 -29.63
C PHE A 626 -3.62 -6.41 -29.16
N VAL A 627 -3.34 -7.28 -28.19
CA VAL A 627 -2.03 -7.28 -27.49
C VAL A 627 -0.87 -7.74 -28.35
N ASP A 628 -1.08 -8.50 -29.41
CA ASP A 628 -0.01 -9.04 -30.28
C ASP A 628 0.63 -7.98 -31.20
N TRP A 629 -0.10 -6.92 -31.57
CA TRP A 629 0.38 -5.90 -32.52
C TRP A 629 0.25 -4.45 -32.04
N PHE A 630 -0.62 -4.13 -31.08
CA PHE A 630 -0.85 -2.75 -30.65
C PHE A 630 0.43 -2.12 -30.05
N ASP A 631 0.73 -0.86 -30.39
CA ASP A 631 1.98 -0.15 -30.06
C ASP A 631 3.28 -0.83 -30.57
N SER A 632 3.23 -1.62 -31.65
CA SER A 632 4.42 -2.23 -32.29
C SER A 632 5.11 -1.35 -33.32
#